data_AF-A0A8S2ZWB8-F1
#
_entry.id   AF-A0A8S2ZWB8-F1
#
_cell.length_a   1.000
_cell.length_b   1.000
_cell.length_c   1.000
_cell.angle_alpha   90.00
_cell.angle_beta   90.00
_cell.angle_gamma   90.00
#
_symmetry.space_group_name_H-M   'P 1'
#
loop_
_entity.id
_entity.type
_entity.pdbx_description
1 polymer ?
#
loop_
_entity_poly.entity_id
_entity_poly.type
_entity_poly.pdbx_seq_one_letter_code
_entity_poly.pdbx_strand_id
1 'polypeptide(L)' 'FDTNAFVELSSNPFNEIFDKVVQLLGALRQKGLIRKWQYEQMMPDRTKCELAHLYFNPKTHK' A
#
# COMPACT_ATOMS: atom_id res chain seq x y z
N PHE A 1 -11.10 10.77 -29.59
CA PHE A 1 -12.21 10.64 -28.63
C PHE A 1 -11.62 10.04 -27.38
N ASP A 2 -11.29 10.90 -26.41
CA ASP A 2 -10.61 10.53 -25.16
C ASP A 2 -11.47 9.60 -24.32
N THR A 3 -10.96 8.41 -24.05
CA THR A 3 -11.52 7.42 -23.15
C THR A 3 -11.38 7.87 -21.70
N ASN A 4 -12.25 8.81 -21.34
CA ASN A 4 -12.48 9.37 -20.02
C ASN A 4 -13.13 8.35 -19.05
N ALA A 5 -12.75 7.07 -19.10
CA ALA A 5 -13.43 5.98 -18.39
C ALA A 5 -13.03 5.83 -16.92
N PHE A 6 -12.01 6.55 -16.46
CA PHE A 6 -11.45 6.41 -15.11
C PHE A 6 -11.28 7.77 -14.43
N VAL A 7 -11.43 7.80 -13.10
CA VAL A 7 -11.13 8.94 -12.24
C VAL A 7 -9.97 8.56 -11.32
N GLU A 8 -8.90 9.33 -11.37
CA GLU A 8 -7.77 9.18 -10.45
C GLU A 8 -8.20 9.57 -9.02
N LEU A 9 -7.84 8.76 -8.03
CA LEU A 9 -8.10 9.05 -6.62
C LEU A 9 -7.33 10.32 -6.20
N SER A 10 -7.99 11.23 -5.50
CA SER A 10 -7.40 12.48 -5.02
C SER A 10 -6.29 12.31 -3.97
N SER A 11 -6.17 11.11 -3.40
CA SER A 11 -5.16 10.74 -2.43
C SER A 11 -4.70 9.32 -2.71
N ASN A 12 -3.39 9.08 -2.70
CA ASN A 12 -2.81 7.76 -2.80
C ASN A 12 -2.85 7.07 -1.41
N PRO A 13 -3.78 6.12 -1.15
CA PRO A 13 -3.89 5.45 0.15
C PRO A 13 -2.74 4.48 0.43
N PHE A 14 -1.96 4.11 -0.58
CA PHE A 14 -0.90 3.12 -0.45
C PHE A 14 0.19 3.58 0.50
N ASN A 15 0.64 4.84 0.39
CA ASN A 15 1.71 5.35 1.25
C ASN A 15 1.29 5.32 2.73
N GLU A 16 0.05 5.72 3.04
CA GLU A 16 -0.46 5.70 4.42
C GLU A 16 -0.52 4.27 4.99
N ILE A 17 -1.01 3.32 4.20
CA ILE A 17 -1.10 1.91 4.61
C ILE A 17 0.30 1.32 4.77
N PHE A 18 1.20 1.59 3.82
CA PHE A 18 2.58 1.14 3.86
C PHE A 18 3.28 1.61 5.13
N ASP A 19 3.18 2.90 5.44
CA ASP A 19 3.80 3.48 6.64
C ASP A 19 3.26 2.84 7.93
N LYS A 20 1.94 2.61 8.02
CA LYS A 20 1.33 1.93 9.17
C LYS A 20 1.84 0.49 9.33
N VAL A 21 2.02 -0.24 8.24
CA VAL A 21 2.57 -1.61 8.27
C VAL A 21 4.03 -1.60 8.74
N VAL A 22 4.86 -0.70 8.22
CA VAL A 22 6.27 -0.56 8.63
C VAL A 22 6.36 -0.23 10.13
N GLN A 23 5.54 0.71 10.61
CA GLN A 23 5.49 1.09 12.03
C GLN A 23 5.07 -0.09 12.91
N LEU A 24 4.05 -0.84 12.51
CA LEU A 24 3.57 -2.01 13.24
C LEU A 24 4.67 -3.08 13.36
N LEU A 25 5.31 -3.44 12.24
CA LEU A 25 6.38 -4.43 12.23
C LEU A 25 7.58 -3.99 13.09
N GLY A 26 7.93 -2.70 13.03
CA GLY A 26 8.95 -2.11 13.90
C GLY A 26 8.61 -2.25 15.39
N ALA A 27 7.37 -1.91 15.77
CA ALA A 27 6.91 -2.02 17.15
C ALA A 27 6.90 -3.47 17.66
N LEU A 28 6.45 -4.42 16.82
CA LEU A 28 6.48 -5.85 17.15
C LEU A 28 7.91 -6.36 17.34
N ARG A 29 8.85 -5.89 16.51
CA ARG A 29 10.26 -6.25 16.61
C ARG A 29 10.91 -5.71 17.88
N GLN A 30 10.63 -4.44 18.21
CA GLN A 30 11.12 -3.80 19.44
C GLN A 30 10.62 -4.51 20.70
N LYS A 31 9.37 -4.98 20.70
CA LYS A 31 8.78 -5.77 21.79
C LYS A 31 9.27 -7.23 21.84
N GLY A 32 10.11 -7.66 20.90
CA GLY A 32 10.59 -9.05 20.82
C GLY A 32 9.51 -10.06 20.43
N LEU A 33 8.34 -9.60 19.96
CA LEU A 33 7.21 -10.46 19.56
C LEU A 33 7.46 -11.17 18.22
N ILE A 34 8.37 -10.62 17.40
CA ILE A 34 8.85 -11.24 16.17
C ILE A 34 10.37 -11.27 16.13
N ARG A 35 10.90 -12.33 15.52
CA ARG A 35 12.34 -12.50 15.26
C ARG A 35 12.79 -11.63 14.08
N LYS A 36 14.10 -11.35 14.01
CA LYS A 36 14.69 -10.53 12.94
C LYS A 36 14.32 -11.06 11.54
N TRP A 37 14.46 -12.37 11.33
CA TRP A 37 14.16 -12.98 10.03
C TRP A 37 12.67 -12.86 9.65
N GLN A 38 11.75 -12.90 10.63
CA GLN A 38 10.31 -12.71 10.39
C GLN A 38 10.05 -11.25 9.97
N TYR A 39 10.64 -10.30 10.69
CA TYR A 39 10.56 -8.89 10.33
C TYR A 39 11.07 -8.62 8.91
N GLU A 40 12.21 -9.19 8.53
CA GLU A 40 12.80 -9.04 7.19
C GLU A 40 11.93 -9.65 6.09
N GLN A 41 11.32 -10.82 6.32
CA GLN A 41 10.42 -11.45 5.36
C GLN A 41 9.07 -10.76 5.23
N MET A 42 8.57 -10.16 6.31
CA MET A 42 7.27 -9.48 6.35
C MET A 42 7.33 -8.02 5.89
N MET A 43 8.54 -7.43 5.81
CA MET A 43 8.72 -6.05 5.37
C MET A 43 8.26 -5.90 3.91
N PRO A 44 7.24 -5.08 3.63
CA PRO A 44 6.74 -4.93 2.27
C PRO A 44 7.78 -4.27 1.36
N ASP A 45 7.92 -4.83 0.16
CA ASP A 45 8.70 -4.21 -0.91
C ASP A 45 7.81 -3.20 -1.64
N ARG A 46 8.14 -1.91 -1.48
CA ARG A 46 7.40 -0.81 -2.08
C ARG A 46 7.20 -0.99 -3.58
N THR A 47 8.23 -1.46 -4.29
CA THR A 47 8.21 -1.60 -5.76
C THR A 47 7.29 -2.71 -6.24
N LYS A 48 7.00 -3.70 -5.37
CA LYS A 48 6.11 -4.82 -5.68
C LYS A 48 4.68 -4.60 -5.17
N CYS A 49 4.53 -3.79 -4.13
CA CYS A 49 3.24 -3.55 -3.49
C CYS A 49 2.50 -2.35 -4.08
N GLU A 50 3.19 -1.41 -4.74
CA GLU A 50 2.57 -0.26 -5.38
C GLU A 50 1.83 -0.66 -6.67
N LEU A 51 0.50 -0.75 -6.59
CA LEU A 51 -0.35 -1.11 -7.73
C LEU A 51 -1.03 0.14 -8.31
N ALA A 52 -0.37 0.76 -9.30
CA ALA A 52 -0.83 1.99 -9.96
C ALA A 52 -2.28 1.95 -10.48
N HIS A 53 -2.79 0.78 -10.85
CA HIS A 53 -4.13 0.61 -11.39
C HIS A 53 -5.25 0.67 -10.33
N LEU A 54 -4.94 0.57 -9.04
CA LEU A 54 -5.92 0.71 -7.95
C LEU A 54 -6.28 2.18 -7.65
N TYR A 55 -5.57 3.12 -8.27
CA TYR A 55 -5.84 4.56 -8.11
C TYR A 55 -6.88 5.09 -9.10
N PHE A 56 -7.53 4.22 -9.86
CA PHE A 56 -8.46 4.59 -10.91
C PHE A 56 -9.83 3.94 -10.67
N ASN A 57 -10.82 4.74 -10.27
CA ASN A 57 -12.20 4.27 -10.20
C ASN A 57 -12.83 4.33 -11.60
N PRO A 58 -13.48 3.25 -12.08
CA PRO A 58 -14.26 3.33 -13.30
C PRO A 58 -15.40 4.32 -13.10
N LYS A 59 -15.62 5.21 -14.08
CA LYS A 59 -16.80 6.08 -14.06
C LYS A 59 -18.03 5.19 -14.14
N THR A 60 -18.91 5.29 -13.16
CA THR A 60 -20.23 4.70 -13.24
C THR A 60 -20.97 5.38 -14.39
N HIS A 61 -21.19 4.65 -15.48
CA HIS A 61 -22.12 5.08 -16.52
C HIS A 61 -23.52 5.11 -15.89
N LYS A 62 -24.10 6.30 -15.78
CA LYS A 62 -25.53 6.48 -15.47
C LYS A 62 -26.36 6.30 -16.74
#